data_AF-A0A5C5RIC5-F1
#
_entry.id   AF-A0A5C5RIC5-F1
#
_cell.length_a   1.000
_cell.length_b   1.000
_cell.length_c   1.000
_cell.angle_alpha   90.00
_cell.angle_beta   90.00
_cell.angle_gamma   90.00
#
_symmetry.space_group_name_H-M   'P 1'
#
loop_
_entity.id
_entity.type
_entity.pdbx_description
1 polymer ?
#
loop_
_entity_poly.entity_id
_entity_poly.type
_entity_poly.pdbx_seq_one_letter_code
_entity_poly.pdbx_strand_id
1 'polypeptide(L)'
;MTGMLSDVMPSVCSAFGLTAENPLGLTVERDVVLLLIDGLGAELLRQHADEAPTLAAHVRTTLDAGFPATTATSLSSLALGAPCAAHGIVGYSFGVPDEHGRRLFNSLRWTIDGASGPDARASHPPRELQRRRSRLEDLADAGVEIHYVVPAYQETSGLTRASFRAAGVLHAAANLDEVREGVLAVARHGTAARRFAYAYTGLLDAAGHVHGPGSPEWLGVLRAVDAMFAEILSDLPPTCTVVATGDHGMIEAESLVNLDALPELHRGVRIIAGEARVRHVYLARGHHVDDVLARWSEALGQHARVASREQALDERWFGAPPPNPVIAHRIGHVLAVAQDRSVLVTPSQEPMESKMLGHHGAWTVDEQAVPLISTAG
;
A
#
# COMPACT_ATOMS: atom_id res chain seq x y z
N MET A 1 -1.35 8.29 -16.05
CA MET A 1 -0.42 8.32 -14.89
C MET A 1 0.94 8.78 -15.41
N THR A 2 1.62 9.68 -14.71
CA THR A 2 2.88 10.31 -15.19
C THR A 2 4.13 9.91 -14.40
N GLY A 3 3.96 9.04 -13.40
CA GLY A 3 5.01 8.48 -12.55
C GLY A 3 4.41 7.37 -11.67
N MET A 4 5.26 6.74 -10.86
CA MET A 4 4.89 5.69 -9.92
C MET A 4 4.86 6.23 -8.49
N LEU A 5 4.11 5.61 -7.58
CA LEU A 5 4.18 5.89 -6.14
C LEU A 5 5.60 5.66 -5.59
N SER A 6 6.31 4.67 -6.15
CA SER A 6 7.72 4.40 -5.85
C SER A 6 8.69 5.50 -6.30
N ASP A 7 8.23 6.51 -7.06
CA ASP A 7 9.07 7.63 -7.48
C ASP A 7 9.09 8.78 -6.46
N VAL A 8 8.18 8.77 -5.47
CA VAL A 8 8.02 9.86 -4.50
C VAL A 8 9.24 9.99 -3.60
N MET A 9 9.67 8.93 -2.92
CA MET A 9 10.81 9.02 -2.00
C MET A 9 12.16 9.26 -2.70
N PRO A 10 12.47 8.67 -3.88
CA PRO A 10 13.62 9.07 -4.67
C PRO A 10 13.63 10.57 -5.00
N SER A 11 12.48 11.10 -5.43
CA SER A 11 12.31 12.53 -5.73
C SER A 11 12.52 13.41 -4.49
N VAL A 12 11.99 13.00 -3.33
CA VAL A 12 12.24 13.67 -2.05
C VAL A 12 13.72 13.63 -1.67
N CYS A 13 14.40 12.47 -1.80
CA CYS A 13 15.83 12.35 -1.52
C CYS A 13 16.66 13.28 -2.41
N SER A 14 16.34 13.34 -3.70
CA SER A 14 17.00 14.23 -4.64
C SER A 14 16.78 15.71 -4.28
N ALA A 15 15.56 16.07 -3.86
CA ALA A 15 15.23 17.41 -3.39
C ALA A 15 15.96 17.76 -2.06
N PHE A 16 16.29 16.76 -1.24
CA PHE A 16 17.21 16.90 -0.11
C PHE A 16 18.69 17.02 -0.52
N GLY A 17 19.02 16.94 -1.82
CA GLY A 17 20.39 17.06 -2.34
C GLY A 17 21.17 15.75 -2.34
N LEU A 18 20.52 14.61 -2.08
CA LEU A 18 21.16 13.30 -2.20
C LEU A 18 21.27 12.91 -3.68
N THR A 19 22.21 12.03 -4.01
CA THR A 19 22.33 11.45 -5.36
C THR A 19 21.21 10.44 -5.60
N ALA A 20 20.06 10.92 -6.06
CA ALA A 20 18.89 10.15 -6.45
C ALA A 20 18.20 10.80 -7.67
N GLU A 21 17.41 10.01 -8.39
CA GLU A 21 16.58 10.53 -9.49
C GLU A 21 15.39 11.34 -8.95
N ASN A 22 14.96 12.36 -9.71
CA ASN A 22 13.79 13.18 -9.40
C ASN A 22 12.80 13.18 -10.57
N PRO A 23 12.23 12.02 -10.93
CA PRO A 23 11.30 11.92 -12.05
C PRO A 23 10.02 12.74 -11.83
N LEU A 24 9.67 13.06 -10.57
CA LEU A 24 8.49 13.86 -10.25
C LEU A 24 8.76 15.38 -10.23
N GLY A 25 10.01 15.81 -10.43
CA GLY A 25 10.38 17.23 -10.41
C GLY A 25 10.02 17.92 -9.09
N LEU A 26 10.12 17.21 -7.96
CA LEU A 26 9.84 17.78 -6.65
C LEU A 26 10.94 18.76 -6.25
N THR A 27 10.54 19.94 -5.82
CA THR A 27 11.38 20.86 -5.06
C THR A 27 10.89 20.90 -3.63
N VAL A 28 11.81 21.01 -2.69
CA VAL A 28 11.46 21.05 -1.26
C VAL A 28 12.23 22.16 -0.56
N GLU A 29 11.61 22.68 0.48
CA GLU A 29 12.22 23.64 1.38
C GLU A 29 13.16 22.94 2.38
N ARG A 30 13.41 23.54 3.55
CA ARG A 30 14.24 22.93 4.59
C ARG A 30 13.69 21.60 5.06
N ASP A 31 12.38 21.57 5.33
CA ASP A 31 11.66 20.42 5.89
C ASP A 31 10.63 19.88 4.90
N VAL A 32 10.37 18.58 4.97
CA VAL A 32 9.36 17.90 4.17
C VAL A 32 8.44 17.11 5.07
N VAL A 33 7.15 17.28 4.88
CA VAL A 33 6.11 16.40 5.41
C VAL A 33 5.52 15.64 4.24
N LEU A 34 5.70 14.31 4.24
CA LEU A 34 4.98 13.40 3.37
C LEU A 34 3.75 12.88 4.11
N LEU A 35 2.56 13.38 3.76
CA LEU A 35 1.28 12.95 4.30
C LEU A 35 0.65 11.88 3.40
N LEU A 36 0.59 10.64 3.88
CA LEU A 36 -0.12 9.57 3.22
C LEU A 36 -1.55 9.45 3.75
N ILE A 37 -2.53 9.56 2.87
CA ILE A 37 -3.95 9.39 3.15
C ILE A 37 -4.35 8.04 2.55
N ASP A 38 -4.43 7.00 3.39
CA ASP A 38 -4.73 5.63 2.96
C ASP A 38 -6.08 5.58 2.22
N GLY A 39 -6.12 4.91 1.07
CA GLY A 39 -7.32 4.81 0.22
C GLY A 39 -7.71 6.08 -0.55
N LEU A 40 -6.86 7.12 -0.58
CA LEU A 40 -7.09 8.31 -1.41
C LEU A 40 -6.79 8.04 -2.90
N GLY A 41 -7.79 7.52 -3.61
CA GLY A 41 -7.75 7.35 -5.06
C GLY A 41 -7.93 8.67 -5.82
N ALA A 42 -7.17 8.86 -6.89
CA ALA A 42 -7.24 10.05 -7.74
C ALA A 42 -8.61 10.19 -8.42
N GLU A 43 -9.20 9.06 -8.83
CA GLU A 43 -10.50 9.05 -9.49
C GLU A 43 -11.63 9.40 -8.51
N LEU A 44 -11.59 8.84 -7.30
CA LEU A 44 -12.54 9.19 -6.23
C LEU A 44 -12.43 10.66 -5.81
N LEU A 45 -11.21 11.18 -5.66
CA LEU A 45 -10.99 12.60 -5.38
C LEU A 45 -11.53 13.49 -6.51
N ARG A 46 -11.35 13.09 -7.77
CA ARG A 46 -11.86 13.83 -8.93
C ARG A 46 -13.38 13.82 -9.00
N GLN A 47 -14.02 12.70 -8.69
CA GLN A 47 -15.48 12.56 -8.69
C GLN A 47 -16.15 13.36 -7.56
N HIS A 48 -15.46 13.54 -6.43
CA HIS A 48 -15.94 14.23 -5.24
C HIS A 48 -15.13 15.49 -4.91
N ALA A 49 -14.65 16.19 -5.94
CA ALA A 49 -13.78 17.36 -5.77
C ALA A 49 -14.45 18.53 -5.04
N ASP A 50 -15.78 18.60 -5.08
CA ASP A 50 -16.59 19.56 -4.33
C ASP A 50 -16.60 19.30 -2.82
N GLU A 51 -16.35 18.05 -2.41
CA GLU A 51 -16.28 17.63 -1.01
C GLU A 51 -14.84 17.73 -0.44
N ALA A 52 -13.83 17.81 -1.31
CA ALA A 52 -12.44 18.03 -0.96
C ALA A 52 -11.76 19.09 -1.86
N PRO A 53 -12.25 20.35 -1.83
CA PRO A 53 -11.79 21.39 -2.73
C PRO A 53 -10.31 21.74 -2.53
N THR A 54 -9.78 21.62 -1.31
CA THR A 54 -8.40 21.97 -1.01
C THR A 54 -7.45 20.93 -1.59
N LEU A 55 -7.69 19.65 -1.34
CA LEU A 55 -6.91 18.54 -1.90
C LEU A 55 -6.96 18.58 -3.43
N ALA A 56 -8.16 18.70 -3.99
CA ALA A 56 -8.36 18.72 -5.44
C ALA A 56 -7.63 19.90 -6.11
N ALA A 57 -7.64 21.09 -5.51
CA ALA A 57 -6.95 22.27 -6.05
C ALA A 57 -5.43 22.15 -6.08
N HIS A 58 -4.84 21.26 -5.26
CA HIS A 58 -3.39 21.10 -5.13
C HIS A 58 -2.86 19.81 -5.79
N VAL A 59 -3.70 19.06 -6.51
CA VAL A 59 -3.25 17.92 -7.32
C VAL A 59 -2.31 18.42 -8.43
N ARG A 60 -1.04 18.02 -8.39
CA ARG A 60 -0.07 18.28 -9.48
C ARG A 60 -0.22 17.29 -10.61
N THR A 61 -0.36 16.00 -10.26
CA THR A 61 -0.48 14.92 -11.24
C THR A 61 -1.04 13.65 -10.62
N THR A 62 -1.21 12.61 -11.42
CA THR A 62 -1.64 11.27 -11.00
C THR A 62 -0.50 10.26 -11.17
N LEU A 63 -0.27 9.49 -10.11
CA LEU A 63 0.70 8.40 -10.03
C LEU A 63 0.02 7.04 -10.14
N ASP A 64 0.80 6.03 -10.51
CA ASP A 64 0.43 4.63 -10.43
C ASP A 64 0.94 4.03 -9.11
N ALA A 65 0.04 3.49 -8.29
CA ALA A 65 0.36 2.81 -7.04
C ALA A 65 1.25 1.57 -7.23
N GLY A 66 1.24 0.98 -8.43
CA GLY A 66 1.84 -0.30 -8.74
C GLY A 66 0.88 -1.46 -8.52
N PHE A 67 1.40 -2.68 -8.57
CA PHE A 67 0.60 -3.90 -8.44
C PHE A 67 1.23 -4.90 -7.45
N PRO A 68 0.43 -5.45 -6.52
CA PRO A 68 -0.96 -5.10 -6.23
C PRO A 68 -1.09 -3.71 -5.57
N ALA A 69 -2.19 -3.00 -5.85
CA ALA A 69 -2.51 -1.69 -5.29
C ALA A 69 -3.10 -1.85 -3.87
N THR A 70 -2.24 -2.17 -2.91
CA THR A 70 -2.64 -2.53 -1.54
C THR A 70 -1.64 -1.99 -0.53
N THR A 71 -2.10 -1.57 0.65
CA THR A 71 -1.33 -0.79 1.64
C THR A 71 0.06 -1.37 1.91
N ALA A 72 0.18 -2.65 2.25
CA ALA A 72 1.48 -3.24 2.60
C ALA A 72 2.51 -3.14 1.46
N THR A 73 2.02 -3.30 0.23
CA THR A 73 2.80 -3.23 -1.00
C THR A 73 3.16 -1.77 -1.33
N SER A 74 2.16 -0.91 -1.36
CA SER A 74 2.30 0.51 -1.70
C SER A 74 3.19 1.27 -0.71
N LEU A 75 3.03 1.05 0.60
CA LEU A 75 3.91 1.64 1.62
C LEU A 75 5.36 1.17 1.49
N SER A 76 5.56 -0.11 1.14
CA SER A 76 6.90 -0.64 0.87
C SER A 76 7.50 -0.03 -0.38
N SER A 77 6.70 0.12 -1.44
CA SER A 77 7.12 0.74 -2.69
C SER A 77 7.48 2.21 -2.49
N LEU A 78 6.67 2.94 -1.73
CA LEU A 78 6.90 4.33 -1.34
C LEU A 78 8.21 4.46 -0.55
N ALA A 79 8.33 3.77 0.59
CA ALA A 79 9.46 3.92 1.50
C ALA A 79 10.81 3.52 0.88
N LEU A 80 10.83 2.52 0.00
CA LEU A 80 12.05 2.01 -0.64
C LEU A 80 12.35 2.66 -1.98
N GLY A 81 11.35 3.32 -2.58
CA GLY A 81 11.42 3.82 -3.94
C GLY A 81 11.72 2.73 -4.97
N ALA A 82 11.01 1.60 -4.87
CA ALA A 82 11.21 0.44 -5.74
C ALA A 82 9.92 -0.39 -5.82
N PRO A 83 9.67 -1.14 -6.92
CA PRO A 83 8.45 -1.93 -7.04
C PRO A 83 8.51 -3.27 -6.28
N CYS A 84 7.38 -3.97 -6.26
CA CYS A 84 7.12 -5.22 -5.55
C CYS A 84 8.12 -6.33 -5.88
N ALA A 85 8.49 -6.45 -7.15
CA ALA A 85 9.49 -7.40 -7.61
C ALA A 85 10.86 -7.17 -6.95
N ALA A 86 11.19 -5.93 -6.59
CA ALA A 86 12.43 -5.61 -5.90
C ALA A 86 12.31 -5.84 -4.39
N HIS A 87 11.21 -5.44 -3.75
CA HIS A 87 11.10 -5.48 -2.29
C HIS A 87 10.48 -6.75 -1.68
N GLY A 88 9.72 -7.50 -2.48
CA GLY A 88 9.19 -8.80 -2.11
C GLY A 88 8.04 -8.80 -1.11
N ILE A 89 7.40 -7.65 -0.86
CA ILE A 89 6.08 -7.59 -0.23
C ILE A 89 5.10 -7.59 -1.41
N VAL A 90 4.53 -8.74 -1.71
CA VAL A 90 3.87 -9.01 -3.02
C VAL A 90 2.34 -9.02 -2.94
N GLY A 91 1.76 -8.45 -1.88
CA GLY A 91 0.31 -8.42 -1.62
C GLY A 91 0.00 -8.37 -0.13
N TYR A 92 -1.27 -8.15 0.23
CA TYR A 92 -1.77 -8.16 1.61
C TYR A 92 -1.38 -9.42 2.39
N SER A 93 -1.49 -10.57 1.73
CA SER A 93 -1.00 -11.84 2.24
C SER A 93 -0.34 -12.68 1.14
N PHE A 94 0.64 -13.49 1.50
CA PHE A 94 1.31 -14.38 0.57
C PHE A 94 1.95 -15.56 1.30
N GLY A 95 2.46 -16.52 0.55
CA GLY A 95 3.11 -17.70 1.13
C GLY A 95 4.58 -17.44 1.41
N VAL A 96 5.02 -17.69 2.64
CA VAL A 96 6.44 -17.68 3.05
C VAL A 96 6.94 -19.10 3.31
N PRO A 97 8.24 -19.38 3.10
CA PRO A 97 8.84 -20.66 3.49
C PRO A 97 8.67 -20.92 4.99
N ASP A 98 8.41 -22.18 5.35
CA ASP A 98 8.33 -22.65 6.74
C ASP A 98 8.91 -24.08 6.82
N GLU A 99 9.19 -24.57 8.03
CA GLU A 99 9.73 -25.93 8.27
C GLU A 99 8.94 -27.03 7.53
N HIS A 100 7.62 -26.88 7.45
CA HIS A 100 6.72 -27.85 6.82
C HIS A 100 6.34 -27.50 5.37
N GLY A 101 7.06 -26.55 4.76
CA GLY A 101 6.92 -26.12 3.38
C GLY A 101 6.61 -24.65 3.25
N ARG A 102 5.33 -24.29 3.41
CA ARG A 102 4.84 -22.92 3.20
C ARG A 102 3.72 -22.60 4.16
N ARG A 103 3.72 -21.38 4.69
CA ARG A 103 2.65 -20.84 5.52
C ARG A 103 2.12 -19.54 4.95
N LEU A 104 0.84 -19.28 5.22
CA LEU A 104 0.21 -18.01 4.92
C LEU A 104 0.82 -16.95 5.82
N PHE A 105 1.21 -15.82 5.23
CA PHE A 105 1.77 -14.69 5.93
C PHE A 105 0.99 -13.44 5.55
N ASN A 106 0.49 -12.71 6.53
CA ASN A 106 -0.14 -11.42 6.34
C ASN A 106 0.93 -10.33 6.55
N SER A 107 1.26 -9.58 5.50
CA SER A 107 2.35 -8.60 5.57
C SER A 107 1.94 -7.27 6.19
N LEU A 108 0.64 -6.95 6.24
CA LEU A 108 0.16 -5.73 6.87
C LEU A 108 0.24 -5.85 8.40
N ARG A 109 -0.25 -6.96 8.95
CA ARG A 109 -0.28 -7.25 10.39
C ARG A 109 1.01 -7.93 10.88
N TRP A 110 1.82 -8.45 9.95
CA TRP A 110 3.02 -9.23 10.23
C TRP A 110 2.75 -10.49 11.05
N THR A 111 1.73 -11.23 10.63
CA THR A 111 1.24 -12.44 11.29
C THR A 111 1.30 -13.63 10.35
N ILE A 112 1.31 -14.82 10.94
CA ILE A 112 1.20 -16.12 10.24
C ILE A 112 -0.23 -16.65 10.32
N ASP A 113 -0.63 -17.46 9.34
CA ASP A 113 -1.91 -18.17 9.26
C ASP A 113 -3.16 -17.27 9.29
N GLY A 114 -3.03 -16.01 8.87
CA GLY A 114 -4.12 -15.05 8.71
C GLY A 114 -3.91 -13.74 9.46
N ALA A 115 -4.78 -12.76 9.22
CA ALA A 115 -4.67 -11.41 9.78
C ALA A 115 -4.78 -11.36 11.32
N SER A 116 -5.51 -12.30 11.91
CA SER A 116 -5.66 -12.46 13.38
C SER A 116 -4.79 -13.59 13.95
N GLY A 117 -3.86 -14.11 13.15
CA GLY A 117 -2.98 -15.18 13.58
C GLY A 117 -1.81 -14.69 14.46
N PRO A 118 -0.90 -15.60 14.86
CA PRO A 118 0.21 -15.26 15.74
C PRO A 118 1.19 -14.26 15.11
N ASP A 119 1.81 -13.45 15.96
CA ASP A 119 2.90 -12.54 15.57
C ASP A 119 4.07 -13.32 14.92
N ALA A 120 4.52 -12.84 13.77
CA ALA A 120 5.57 -13.47 13.00
C ALA A 120 6.90 -12.71 13.04
N ARG A 121 7.06 -11.64 13.85
CA ARG A 121 8.29 -10.83 13.85
C ARG A 121 9.51 -11.60 14.35
N ALA A 122 9.32 -12.63 15.17
CA ALA A 122 10.39 -13.50 15.63
C ALA A 122 10.75 -14.60 14.63
N SER A 123 9.74 -15.26 14.05
CA SER A 123 9.93 -16.37 13.09
C SER A 123 10.30 -15.88 11.69
N HIS A 124 9.82 -14.69 11.32
CA HIS A 124 10.04 -14.01 10.05
C HIS A 124 10.51 -12.57 10.33
N PRO A 125 11.78 -12.38 10.73
CA PRO A 125 12.30 -11.07 11.07
C PRO A 125 12.11 -10.05 9.93
N PRO A 126 11.52 -8.87 10.19
CA PRO A 126 11.20 -7.89 9.15
C PRO A 126 12.34 -7.55 8.18
N ARG A 127 13.54 -7.30 8.72
CA ARG A 127 14.73 -6.94 7.93
C ARG A 127 15.36 -8.12 7.18
N GLU A 128 15.00 -9.36 7.52
CA GLU A 128 15.44 -10.55 6.80
C GLU A 128 14.48 -10.91 5.66
N LEU A 129 13.18 -10.72 5.91
CA LEU A 129 12.13 -10.90 4.89
C LEU A 129 12.25 -9.80 3.83
N GLN A 130 12.51 -8.56 4.23
CA GLN A 130 12.89 -7.48 3.33
C GLN A 130 14.26 -6.89 3.69
N ARG A 131 15.28 -7.28 2.91
CA ARG A 131 16.68 -6.92 3.06
C ARG A 131 17.07 -5.58 2.43
N ARG A 132 16.34 -5.04 1.45
CA ARG A 132 16.70 -3.76 0.80
C ARG A 132 16.56 -2.60 1.77
N ARG A 133 17.49 -1.65 1.66
CA ARG A 133 17.45 -0.40 2.38
C ARG A 133 16.28 0.47 1.94
N SER A 134 15.80 1.29 2.87
CA SER A 134 14.79 2.31 2.59
C SER A 134 15.44 3.63 2.19
N ARG A 135 14.66 4.50 1.54
CA ARG A 135 15.06 5.89 1.27
C ARG A 135 15.10 6.75 2.53
N LEU A 136 14.39 6.35 3.59
CA LEU A 136 14.49 7.01 4.88
C LEU A 136 15.83 6.72 5.57
N GLU A 137 16.38 5.50 5.42
CA GLU A 137 17.73 5.19 5.88
C GLU A 137 18.77 6.05 5.12
N ASP A 138 18.55 6.30 3.82
CA ASP A 138 19.42 7.19 3.03
C ASP A 138 19.35 8.64 3.52
N LEU A 139 18.16 9.16 3.82
CA LEU A 139 17.96 10.50 4.40
C LEU A 139 18.62 10.64 5.77
N ALA A 140 18.45 9.64 6.64
CA ALA A 140 19.05 9.63 7.97
C ALA A 140 20.59 9.63 7.91
N ASP A 141 21.18 8.83 7.01
CA ASP A 141 22.64 8.81 6.79
C ASP A 141 23.17 10.15 6.27
N ALA A 142 22.33 10.93 5.57
CA ALA A 142 22.64 12.30 5.12
C ALA A 142 22.42 13.38 6.19
N GLY A 143 22.05 13.00 7.43
CA GLY A 143 21.85 13.92 8.55
C GLY A 143 20.48 14.60 8.58
N VAL A 144 19.50 14.11 7.82
CA VAL A 144 18.10 14.56 7.92
C VAL A 144 17.45 13.91 9.14
N GLU A 145 16.84 14.72 10.00
CA GLU A 145 16.11 14.26 11.18
C GLU A 145 14.79 13.59 10.73
N ILE A 146 14.61 12.31 11.06
CA ILE A 146 13.43 11.54 10.68
C ILE A 146 12.35 11.64 11.78
N HIS A 147 11.13 11.93 11.37
CA HIS A 147 9.96 12.01 12.22
C HIS A 147 8.83 11.14 11.68
N TYR A 148 8.03 10.58 12.59
CA TYR A 148 6.86 9.79 12.25
C TYR A 148 5.63 10.38 12.96
N VAL A 149 4.61 10.73 12.20
CA VAL A 149 3.29 11.18 12.70
C VAL A 149 2.28 10.10 12.36
N VAL A 150 2.23 9.07 13.19
CA VAL A 150 1.53 7.81 12.89
C VAL A 150 0.90 7.22 14.15
N PRO A 151 -0.06 6.28 14.04
CA PRO A 151 -0.57 5.58 15.20
C PRO A 151 0.55 4.89 15.99
N ALA A 152 0.54 5.01 17.31
CA ALA A 152 1.65 4.53 18.16
C ALA A 152 2.02 3.06 17.94
N TYR A 153 1.05 2.20 17.64
CA TYR A 153 1.30 0.78 17.37
C TYR A 153 2.17 0.54 16.11
N GLN A 154 2.22 1.49 15.17
CA GLN A 154 2.98 1.35 13.93
C GLN A 154 4.49 1.46 14.17
N GLU A 155 4.94 2.15 15.22
CA GLU A 155 6.38 2.34 15.53
C GLU A 155 7.13 1.00 15.58
N THR A 156 6.52 -0.01 16.19
CA THR A 156 7.14 -1.33 16.37
C THR A 156 6.57 -2.40 15.43
N SER A 157 5.67 -2.02 14.52
CA SER A 157 5.03 -2.96 13.60
C SER A 157 6.05 -3.64 12.68
N GLY A 158 5.72 -4.85 12.23
CA GLY A 158 6.61 -5.58 11.33
C GLY A 158 6.79 -4.88 9.98
N LEU A 159 5.71 -4.32 9.42
CA LEU A 159 5.76 -3.60 8.15
C LEU A 159 6.66 -2.35 8.24
N THR A 160 6.53 -1.53 9.28
CA THR A 160 7.41 -0.37 9.50
C THR A 160 8.87 -0.80 9.62
N ARG A 161 9.14 -1.88 10.36
CA ARG A 161 10.51 -2.42 10.53
C ARG A 161 11.08 -3.05 9.25
N ALA A 162 10.24 -3.51 8.34
CA ALA A 162 10.63 -4.06 7.04
C ALA A 162 10.85 -2.96 6.00
N SER A 163 10.01 -1.93 5.99
CA SER A 163 9.94 -0.95 4.91
C SER A 163 10.62 0.38 5.27
N PHE A 164 10.30 0.98 6.41
CA PHE A 164 10.78 2.33 6.73
C PHE A 164 12.19 2.32 7.32
N ARG A 165 12.49 1.38 8.21
CA ARG A 165 13.84 1.01 8.66
C ARG A 165 14.75 2.12 9.25
N ALA A 166 14.34 3.38 9.29
CA ALA A 166 15.08 4.47 9.91
C ALA A 166 14.56 4.74 11.33
N ALA A 167 15.47 4.92 12.29
CA ALA A 167 15.09 5.45 13.60
C ALA A 167 14.63 6.90 13.44
N GLY A 168 13.66 7.31 14.25
CA GLY A 168 13.10 8.66 14.19
C GLY A 168 12.31 8.98 15.44
N VAL A 169 11.86 10.23 15.54
CA VAL A 169 11.02 10.69 16.66
C VAL A 169 9.56 10.40 16.32
N LEU A 170 8.89 9.62 17.18
CA LEU A 170 7.47 9.34 17.09
C LEU A 170 6.64 10.49 17.67
N HIS A 171 5.67 10.95 16.89
CA HIS A 171 4.53 11.76 17.29
C HIS A 171 3.30 10.88 17.11
N ALA A 172 2.77 10.33 18.21
CA ALA A 172 1.64 9.41 18.14
C ALA A 172 0.38 10.15 17.66
N ALA A 173 -0.25 9.63 16.61
CA ALA A 173 -1.46 10.19 16.03
C ALA A 173 -2.46 9.10 15.61
N ALA A 174 -3.62 9.08 16.24
CA ALA A 174 -4.71 8.13 16.01
C ALA A 174 -5.95 8.77 15.37
N ASN A 175 -5.99 10.09 15.27
CA ASN A 175 -7.06 10.86 14.62
C ASN A 175 -6.48 12.06 13.84
N LEU A 176 -7.32 12.75 13.07
CA LEU A 176 -6.90 13.84 12.18
C LEU A 176 -6.32 15.05 12.95
N ASP A 177 -6.87 15.39 14.12
CA ASP A 177 -6.37 16.49 14.94
C ASP A 177 -4.93 16.20 15.41
N GLU A 178 -4.68 14.97 15.88
CA GLU A 178 -3.35 14.54 16.29
C GLU A 178 -2.37 14.46 15.10
N VAL A 179 -2.84 14.09 13.90
CA VAL A 179 -2.02 14.15 12.69
C VAL A 179 -1.61 15.59 12.39
N ARG A 180 -2.57 16.53 12.40
CA ARG A 180 -2.29 17.96 12.21
C ARG A 180 -1.30 18.48 13.25
N GLU A 181 -1.55 18.25 14.53
CA GLU A 181 -0.68 18.72 15.61
C GLU A 181 0.73 18.12 15.51
N GLY A 182 0.85 16.82 15.19
CA GLY A 182 2.14 16.17 14.97
C GLY A 182 2.91 16.77 13.78
N VAL A 183 2.23 17.02 12.66
CA VAL A 183 2.80 17.69 11.49
C VAL A 183 3.32 19.08 11.85
N LEU A 184 2.51 19.88 12.55
CA LEU A 184 2.90 21.22 12.97
C LEU A 184 4.04 21.20 14.00
N ALA A 185 4.06 20.22 14.91
CA ALA A 185 5.14 20.05 15.88
C ALA A 185 6.49 19.71 15.21
N VAL A 186 6.48 18.92 14.13
CA VAL A 186 7.69 18.66 13.34
C VAL A 186 8.18 19.95 12.69
N ALA A 187 7.28 20.68 12.01
CA ALA A 187 7.63 21.85 11.22
C ALA A 187 8.01 23.09 12.07
N ARG A 188 7.39 23.27 13.24
CA ARG A 188 7.59 24.43 14.12
C ARG A 188 8.77 24.22 15.07
N HIS A 189 9.99 24.28 14.52
CA HIS A 189 11.21 24.21 15.32
C HIS A 189 12.22 25.32 15.02
N GLY A 190 13.00 25.67 16.05
CA GLY A 190 13.97 26.77 16.01
C GLY A 190 15.39 26.38 15.61
N THR A 191 15.61 25.16 15.09
CA THR A 191 16.96 24.71 14.67
C THR A 191 17.15 24.85 13.16
N ALA A 192 18.40 24.86 12.70
CA ALA A 192 18.73 24.83 11.27
C ALA A 192 18.78 23.41 10.69
N ALA A 193 18.44 22.39 11.49
CA ALA A 193 18.38 21.01 11.02
C ALA A 193 17.31 20.85 9.93
N ARG A 194 17.50 19.89 9.03
CA ARG A 194 16.53 19.52 8.01
C ARG A 194 15.72 18.33 8.51
N ARG A 195 14.39 18.39 8.37
CA ARG A 195 13.50 17.32 8.83
C ARG A 195 12.73 16.67 7.69
N PHE A 196 12.57 15.36 7.79
CA PHE A 196 11.60 14.60 7.01
C PHE A 196 10.59 13.97 7.96
N ALA A 197 9.30 14.27 7.77
CA ALA A 197 8.21 13.64 8.48
C ALA A 197 7.41 12.74 7.54
N TYR A 198 7.20 11.49 7.95
CA TYR A 198 6.15 10.64 7.38
C TYR A 198 4.91 10.73 8.26
N ALA A 199 3.83 11.29 7.74
CA ALA A 199 2.53 11.39 8.39
C ALA A 199 1.53 10.44 7.71
N TYR A 200 0.65 9.82 8.49
CA TYR A 200 -0.28 8.80 7.99
C TYR A 200 -1.67 8.92 8.63
N THR A 201 -2.72 8.80 7.82
CA THR A 201 -4.07 8.54 8.30
C THR A 201 -4.73 7.42 7.50
N GLY A 202 -5.32 6.45 8.22
CA GLY A 202 -6.02 5.29 7.65
C GLY A 202 -7.55 5.43 7.64
N LEU A 203 -8.09 6.60 7.99
CA LEU A 203 -9.52 6.76 8.24
C LEU A 203 -10.36 6.70 6.97
N LEU A 204 -9.84 7.20 5.85
CA LEU A 204 -10.56 7.25 4.58
C LEU A 204 -10.71 5.85 3.98
N ASP A 205 -9.63 5.06 3.95
CA ASP A 205 -9.65 3.64 3.61
C ASP A 205 -10.64 2.85 4.47
N ALA A 206 -10.56 2.99 5.81
CA ALA A 206 -11.45 2.29 6.73
C ALA A 206 -12.93 2.60 6.46
N ALA A 207 -13.26 3.86 6.19
CA ALA A 207 -14.62 4.24 5.82
C ALA A 207 -15.03 3.65 4.47
N GLY A 208 -14.13 3.58 3.50
CA GLY A 208 -14.38 3.00 2.18
C GLY A 208 -14.66 1.50 2.26
N HIS A 209 -13.89 0.76 3.05
CA HIS A 209 -14.14 -0.66 3.30
C HIS A 209 -15.48 -0.91 4.02
N VAL A 210 -15.83 -0.11 5.03
CA VAL A 210 -17.03 -0.35 5.85
C VAL A 210 -18.31 0.12 5.16
N HIS A 211 -18.29 1.30 4.56
CA HIS A 211 -19.49 1.98 4.06
C HIS A 211 -19.55 2.09 2.53
N GLY A 212 -18.45 1.78 1.83
CA GLY A 212 -18.31 1.95 0.38
C GLY A 212 -17.76 3.33 0.00
N PRO A 213 -16.89 3.43 -1.02
CA PRO A 213 -16.45 4.71 -1.57
C PRO A 213 -17.65 5.55 -2.06
N GLY A 214 -17.63 6.85 -1.77
CA GLY A 214 -18.71 7.78 -2.16
C GLY A 214 -19.95 7.76 -1.26
N SER A 215 -19.99 6.92 -0.21
CA SER A 215 -21.10 6.93 0.77
C SER A 215 -21.11 8.22 1.61
N PRO A 216 -22.24 8.59 2.24
CA PRO A 216 -22.29 9.76 3.14
C PRO A 216 -21.25 9.72 4.26
N GLU A 217 -20.96 8.54 4.82
CA GLU A 217 -19.95 8.33 5.85
C GLU A 217 -18.54 8.54 5.30
N TRP A 218 -18.25 7.98 4.11
CA TRP A 218 -16.97 8.17 3.44
C TRP A 218 -16.74 9.63 3.05
N LEU A 219 -17.75 10.31 2.50
CA LEU A 219 -17.69 11.74 2.17
C LEU A 219 -17.50 12.61 3.42
N GLY A 220 -18.07 12.21 4.56
CA GLY A 220 -17.83 12.85 5.84
C GLY A 220 -16.36 12.82 6.25
N VAL A 221 -15.70 11.68 6.05
CA VAL A 221 -14.26 11.52 6.32
C VAL A 221 -13.42 12.29 5.30
N LEU A 222 -13.78 12.26 4.02
CA LEU A 222 -13.10 13.03 2.97
C LEU A 222 -13.10 14.54 3.28
N ARG A 223 -14.26 15.11 3.64
CA ARG A 223 -14.37 16.52 4.08
C ARG A 223 -13.47 16.82 5.28
N ALA A 224 -13.42 15.93 6.25
CA ALA A 224 -12.60 16.11 7.44
C ALA A 224 -11.09 16.06 7.11
N VAL A 225 -10.68 15.17 6.21
CA VAL A 225 -9.29 15.11 5.71
C VAL A 225 -8.95 16.38 4.91
N ASP A 226 -9.84 16.87 4.07
CA ASP A 226 -9.65 18.14 3.33
C ASP A 226 -9.48 19.33 4.28
N ALA A 227 -10.34 19.44 5.29
CA ALA A 227 -10.26 20.49 6.31
C ALA A 227 -8.94 20.43 7.08
N MET A 228 -8.52 19.24 7.54
CA MET A 228 -7.23 19.03 8.19
C MET A 228 -6.08 19.47 7.27
N PHE A 229 -6.13 19.11 5.99
CA PHE A 229 -5.11 19.49 5.01
C PHE A 229 -5.07 21.01 4.81
N ALA A 230 -6.22 21.67 4.68
CA ALA A 230 -6.33 23.12 4.56
C ALA A 230 -5.74 23.86 5.77
N GLU A 231 -6.02 23.36 6.98
CA GLU A 231 -5.45 23.90 8.21
C GLU A 231 -3.93 23.70 8.26
N ILE A 232 -3.42 22.52 7.89
CA ILE A 232 -1.98 22.29 7.75
C ILE A 232 -1.37 23.33 6.82
N LEU A 233 -1.94 23.56 5.63
CA LEU A 233 -1.41 24.55 4.68
C LEU A 233 -1.40 25.97 5.24
N SER A 234 -2.44 26.35 5.99
CA SER A 234 -2.53 27.68 6.60
C SER A 234 -1.51 27.89 7.73
N ASP A 235 -1.18 26.83 8.47
CA ASP A 235 -0.39 26.90 9.70
C ASP A 235 1.09 26.52 9.53
N LEU A 236 1.45 25.98 8.36
CA LEU A 236 2.80 25.52 8.04
C LEU A 236 3.76 26.72 7.88
N PRO A 237 4.97 26.68 8.45
CA PRO A 237 6.00 27.67 8.15
C PRO A 237 6.44 27.56 6.67
N PRO A 238 6.85 28.68 6.03
CA PRO A 238 7.30 28.68 4.63
C PRO A 238 8.59 27.88 4.41
N THR A 239 9.27 27.46 5.48
CA THR A 239 10.46 26.59 5.44
C THR A 239 10.12 25.11 5.31
N CYS A 240 8.84 24.74 5.29
CA CYS A 240 8.39 23.36 5.20
C CYS A 240 7.55 23.17 3.94
N THR A 241 7.77 22.06 3.24
CA THR A 241 6.96 21.63 2.11
C THR A 241 6.05 20.48 2.56
N VAL A 242 4.79 20.50 2.15
CA VAL A 242 3.89 19.35 2.28
C VAL A 242 3.72 18.69 0.92
N VAL A 243 3.94 17.38 0.91
CA VAL A 243 3.61 16.48 -0.19
C VAL A 243 2.58 15.49 0.35
N ALA A 244 1.47 15.31 -0.34
CA ALA A 244 0.44 14.35 0.03
C ALA A 244 0.12 13.41 -1.13
N THR A 245 -0.26 12.17 -0.80
CA THR A 245 -0.67 11.14 -1.77
C THR A 245 -1.56 10.10 -1.11
N GLY A 246 -2.27 9.32 -1.92
CA GLY A 246 -2.77 8.00 -1.53
C GLY A 246 -1.75 6.90 -1.80
N ASP A 247 -2.03 5.72 -1.27
CA ASP A 247 -1.31 4.47 -1.52
C ASP A 247 -2.06 3.54 -2.49
N HIS A 248 -3.38 3.65 -2.53
CA HIS A 248 -4.29 3.11 -3.54
C HIS A 248 -5.59 3.93 -3.57
N GLY A 249 -6.43 3.65 -4.55
CA GLY A 249 -7.85 4.02 -4.52
C GLY A 249 -8.73 2.85 -4.08
N MET A 250 -9.98 2.81 -4.52
CA MET A 250 -10.97 1.86 -4.03
C MET A 250 -12.10 1.70 -5.05
N ILE A 251 -12.57 0.46 -5.24
CA ILE A 251 -13.85 0.18 -5.89
C ILE A 251 -14.87 -0.25 -4.85
N GLU A 252 -16.15 -0.11 -5.16
CA GLU A 252 -17.22 -0.77 -4.40
C GLU A 252 -17.54 -2.10 -5.08
N ALA A 253 -17.72 -3.16 -4.29
CA ALA A 253 -17.99 -4.49 -4.79
C ALA A 253 -19.42 -4.61 -5.35
N GLU A 254 -19.55 -5.16 -6.56
CA GLU A 254 -20.84 -5.49 -7.17
C GLU A 254 -21.06 -6.99 -7.31
N SER A 255 -20.00 -7.74 -7.62
CA SER A 255 -20.08 -9.18 -7.83
C SER A 255 -19.21 -9.91 -6.83
N LEU A 256 -19.85 -10.62 -5.90
CA LEU A 256 -19.15 -11.40 -4.88
C LEU A 256 -19.07 -12.87 -5.31
N VAL A 257 -17.84 -13.34 -5.53
CA VAL A 257 -17.53 -14.74 -5.81
C VAL A 257 -17.01 -15.39 -4.54
N ASN A 258 -17.84 -16.21 -3.90
CA ASN A 258 -17.45 -16.97 -2.72
C ASN A 258 -16.66 -18.23 -3.13
N LEU A 259 -15.34 -18.19 -2.98
CA LEU A 259 -14.45 -19.30 -3.34
C LEU A 259 -14.67 -20.54 -2.45
N ASP A 260 -15.17 -20.38 -1.22
CA ASP A 260 -15.48 -21.52 -0.34
C ASP A 260 -16.67 -22.34 -0.85
N ALA A 261 -17.54 -21.73 -1.65
CA ALA A 261 -18.69 -22.38 -2.26
C ALA A 261 -18.34 -23.14 -3.56
N LEU A 262 -17.09 -23.08 -4.01
CA LEU A 262 -16.57 -23.65 -5.25
C LEU A 262 -15.54 -24.77 -4.96
N PRO A 263 -15.98 -25.95 -4.49
CA PRO A 263 -15.09 -27.01 -3.99
C PRO A 263 -14.07 -27.52 -5.03
N GLU A 264 -14.38 -27.40 -6.32
CA GLU A 264 -13.46 -27.72 -7.42
C GLU A 264 -12.20 -26.84 -7.42
N LEU A 265 -12.29 -25.59 -6.97
CA LEU A 265 -11.15 -24.67 -6.87
C LEU A 265 -10.16 -25.05 -5.78
N HIS A 266 -10.59 -25.84 -4.80
CA HIS A 266 -9.74 -26.32 -3.68
C HIS A 266 -8.99 -27.61 -4.00
N ARG A 267 -9.34 -28.31 -5.08
CA ARG A 267 -8.71 -29.59 -5.45
C ARG A 267 -7.25 -29.40 -5.86
N GLY A 268 -6.33 -29.85 -5.02
CA GLY A 268 -4.88 -29.71 -5.25
C GLY A 268 -4.33 -28.34 -4.86
N VAL A 269 -5.15 -27.50 -4.21
CA VAL A 269 -4.73 -26.22 -3.62
C VAL A 269 -4.41 -26.44 -2.15
N ARG A 270 -3.29 -25.84 -1.71
CA ARG A 270 -2.80 -25.88 -0.33
C ARG A 270 -3.14 -24.60 0.43
N ILE A 271 -2.91 -23.45 -0.19
CA ILE A 271 -3.14 -22.11 0.39
C ILE A 271 -3.76 -21.24 -0.70
N ILE A 272 -4.80 -20.50 -0.33
CA ILE A 272 -5.25 -19.30 -1.03
C ILE A 272 -4.79 -18.12 -0.17
N ALA A 273 -4.06 -17.19 -0.76
CA ALA A 273 -3.57 -15.97 -0.11
C ALA A 273 -3.90 -14.76 -1.00
N GLY A 274 -3.29 -13.63 -0.69
CA GLY A 274 -3.55 -12.34 -1.33
C GLY A 274 -4.67 -11.59 -0.63
N GLU A 275 -5.45 -10.86 -1.42
CA GLU A 275 -6.64 -10.12 -1.00
C GLU A 275 -7.79 -10.41 -1.98
N ALA A 276 -8.99 -9.90 -1.70
CA ALA A 276 -10.17 -10.22 -2.49
C ALA A 276 -10.05 -9.83 -3.98
N ARG A 277 -9.20 -8.85 -4.28
CA ARG A 277 -8.93 -8.39 -5.64
C ARG A 277 -7.78 -9.11 -6.33
N VAL A 278 -6.87 -9.73 -5.57
CA VAL A 278 -5.72 -10.47 -6.12
C VAL A 278 -5.45 -11.72 -5.28
N ARG A 279 -5.80 -12.89 -5.81
CA ARG A 279 -5.59 -14.17 -5.13
C ARG A 279 -4.31 -14.85 -5.57
N HIS A 280 -3.49 -15.24 -4.60
CA HIS A 280 -2.30 -16.07 -4.78
C HIS A 280 -2.62 -17.52 -4.41
N VAL A 281 -2.58 -18.42 -5.38
CA VAL A 281 -2.92 -19.83 -5.20
C VAL A 281 -1.65 -20.67 -5.12
N TYR A 282 -1.47 -21.41 -4.03
CA TYR A 282 -0.35 -22.33 -3.84
C TYR A 282 -0.82 -23.77 -3.89
N LEU A 283 -0.16 -24.59 -4.69
CA LEU A 283 -0.52 -25.99 -4.89
C LEU A 283 -0.04 -26.89 -3.74
N ALA A 284 -0.79 -27.96 -3.51
CA ALA A 284 -0.33 -29.08 -2.72
C ALA A 284 0.72 -29.90 -3.49
N ARG A 285 1.57 -30.65 -2.78
CA ARG A 285 2.61 -31.48 -3.40
C ARG A 285 1.99 -32.50 -4.35
N GLY A 286 2.58 -32.69 -5.53
CA GLY A 286 2.16 -33.68 -6.52
C GLY A 286 1.07 -33.21 -7.49
N HIS A 287 0.61 -31.96 -7.40
CA HIS A 287 -0.34 -31.38 -8.36
C HIS A 287 0.37 -30.53 -9.41
N HIS A 288 -0.19 -30.49 -10.62
CA HIS A 288 0.34 -29.72 -11.75
C HIS A 288 -0.31 -28.33 -11.83
N VAL A 289 0.50 -27.32 -12.18
CA VAL A 289 0.06 -25.93 -12.33
C VAL A 289 -1.01 -25.83 -13.41
N ASP A 290 -0.84 -26.52 -14.54
CA ASP A 290 -1.77 -26.47 -15.67
C ASP A 290 -3.19 -26.93 -15.30
N ASP A 291 -3.33 -27.98 -14.48
CA ASP A 291 -4.64 -28.49 -14.03
C ASP A 291 -5.37 -27.49 -13.12
N VAL A 292 -4.63 -26.79 -12.25
CA VAL A 292 -5.20 -25.76 -11.37
C VAL A 292 -5.51 -24.50 -12.17
N LEU A 293 -4.60 -24.08 -13.05
CA LEU A 293 -4.76 -22.93 -13.92
C LEU A 293 -6.00 -23.08 -14.81
N ALA A 294 -6.19 -24.24 -15.45
CA ALA A 294 -7.35 -24.50 -16.30
C ALA A 294 -8.66 -24.41 -15.51
N ARG A 295 -8.76 -25.06 -14.34
CA ARG A 295 -9.97 -25.01 -13.50
C ARG A 295 -10.28 -23.62 -12.98
N TRP A 296 -9.26 -22.90 -12.49
CA TRP A 296 -9.44 -21.53 -12.02
C TRP A 296 -9.85 -20.60 -13.17
N SER A 297 -9.26 -20.75 -14.35
CA SER A 297 -9.61 -19.96 -15.54
C SER A 297 -11.04 -20.25 -16.02
N GLU A 298 -11.47 -21.51 -16.02
CA GLU A 298 -12.82 -21.92 -16.41
C GLU A 298 -13.87 -21.36 -15.44
N ALA A 299 -13.65 -21.52 -14.13
CA ALA A 299 -14.61 -21.10 -13.11
C ALA A 299 -14.67 -19.57 -12.93
N LEU A 300 -13.54 -18.87 -13.09
CA LEU A 300 -13.44 -17.43 -12.77
C LEU A 300 -13.29 -16.53 -14.00
N GLY A 301 -13.31 -17.05 -15.22
CA GLY A 301 -13.00 -16.27 -16.43
C GLY A 301 -13.91 -15.07 -16.71
N GLN A 302 -15.08 -14.99 -16.08
CA GLN A 302 -15.97 -13.82 -16.13
C GLN A 302 -15.67 -12.77 -15.05
N HIS A 303 -14.94 -13.15 -14.00
CA HIS A 303 -14.72 -12.34 -12.80
C HIS A 303 -13.25 -12.00 -12.57
N ALA A 304 -12.32 -12.75 -13.17
CA ALA A 304 -10.90 -12.61 -12.93
C ALA A 304 -10.04 -13.01 -14.14
N ARG A 305 -8.94 -12.28 -14.31
CA ARG A 305 -7.82 -12.71 -15.12
C ARG A 305 -6.99 -13.72 -14.33
N VAL A 306 -6.95 -14.96 -14.79
CA VAL A 306 -6.16 -16.03 -14.17
C VAL A 306 -4.89 -16.30 -14.98
N ALA A 307 -3.74 -16.39 -14.32
CA ALA A 307 -2.46 -16.65 -14.96
C ALA A 307 -1.55 -17.52 -14.08
N SER A 308 -0.58 -18.19 -14.70
CA SER A 308 0.50 -18.85 -13.96
C SER A 308 1.48 -17.82 -13.38
N ARG A 309 2.27 -18.25 -12.38
CA ARG A 309 3.40 -17.46 -11.89
C ARG A 309 4.34 -17.04 -13.00
N GLU A 310 4.68 -17.99 -13.88
CA GLU A 310 5.64 -17.78 -14.97
C GLU A 310 5.15 -16.70 -15.92
N GLN A 311 3.88 -16.76 -16.32
CA GLN A 311 3.25 -15.73 -17.14
C GLN A 311 3.27 -14.37 -16.45
N ALA A 312 2.86 -14.29 -15.17
CA ALA A 312 2.85 -13.02 -14.43
C ALA A 312 4.24 -12.40 -14.27
N LEU A 313 5.27 -13.23 -14.15
CA LEU A 313 6.67 -12.78 -14.09
C LEU A 313 7.17 -12.31 -15.45
N ASP A 314 6.84 -13.02 -16.52
CA ASP A 314 7.24 -12.67 -17.89
C ASP A 314 6.58 -11.36 -18.34
N GLU A 315 5.31 -11.18 -18.00
CA GLU A 315 4.55 -9.95 -18.20
C GLU A 315 4.87 -8.84 -17.20
N ARG A 316 5.78 -9.07 -16.23
CA ARG A 316 6.26 -8.10 -15.25
C ARG A 316 5.17 -7.46 -14.38
N TRP A 317 4.17 -8.23 -13.96
CA TRP A 317 3.05 -7.73 -13.16
C TRP A 317 3.50 -7.01 -11.88
N PHE A 318 4.58 -7.48 -11.26
CA PHE A 318 5.11 -6.93 -9.99
C PHE A 318 6.17 -5.84 -10.19
N GLY A 319 6.29 -5.28 -11.41
CA GLY A 319 7.26 -4.26 -11.78
C GLY A 319 8.65 -4.79 -12.15
N ALA A 320 9.51 -3.87 -12.61
CA ALA A 320 10.88 -4.16 -13.03
C ALA A 320 11.92 -3.68 -11.99
N PRO A 321 13.08 -4.34 -11.87
CA PRO A 321 13.51 -5.56 -12.57
C PRO A 321 12.78 -6.82 -12.07
N PRO A 322 12.90 -7.96 -12.78
CA PRO A 322 12.33 -9.23 -12.32
C PRO A 322 12.78 -9.59 -10.90
N PRO A 323 11.93 -10.26 -10.10
CA PRO A 323 12.26 -10.63 -8.74
C PRO A 323 13.38 -11.67 -8.70
N ASN A 324 14.18 -11.63 -7.63
CA ASN A 324 15.11 -12.71 -7.33
C ASN A 324 14.35 -14.01 -6.98
N PRO A 325 15.00 -15.19 -6.98
CA PRO A 325 14.31 -16.46 -6.73
C PRO A 325 13.53 -16.51 -5.40
N VAL A 326 14.07 -15.91 -4.33
CA VAL A 326 13.40 -15.88 -3.01
C VAL A 326 12.08 -15.11 -3.08
N ILE A 327 12.06 -13.95 -3.77
CA ILE A 327 10.86 -13.16 -3.97
C ILE A 327 9.90 -13.84 -4.94
N ALA A 328 10.41 -14.41 -6.04
CA ALA A 328 9.59 -15.16 -7.00
C ALA A 328 8.84 -16.31 -6.32
N HIS A 329 9.45 -16.98 -5.34
CA HIS A 329 8.79 -18.00 -4.55
C HIS A 329 7.66 -17.47 -3.65
N ARG A 330 7.54 -16.16 -3.37
CA ARG A 330 6.41 -15.58 -2.62
C ARG A 330 5.17 -15.37 -3.48
N ILE A 331 5.29 -15.41 -4.80
CA ILE A 331 4.16 -15.24 -5.70
C ILE A 331 3.38 -16.57 -5.78
N GLY A 332 2.06 -16.56 -5.94
CA GLY A 332 1.26 -17.78 -6.14
C GLY A 332 1.77 -18.61 -7.33
N HIS A 333 1.52 -19.91 -7.36
CA HIS A 333 1.77 -20.70 -8.58
C HIS A 333 0.75 -20.35 -9.67
N VAL A 334 -0.47 -20.06 -9.25
CA VAL A 334 -1.53 -19.44 -10.05
C VAL A 334 -1.95 -18.15 -9.35
N LEU A 335 -2.21 -17.11 -10.13
CA LEU A 335 -2.76 -15.85 -9.68
C LEU A 335 -4.15 -15.68 -10.29
N ALA A 336 -5.10 -15.14 -9.54
CA ALA A 336 -6.39 -14.68 -10.04
C ALA A 336 -6.58 -13.22 -9.66
N VAL A 337 -6.56 -12.34 -10.66
CA VAL A 337 -6.74 -10.89 -10.48
C VAL A 337 -8.17 -10.55 -10.86
N ALA A 338 -8.96 -10.11 -9.89
CA ALA A 338 -10.35 -9.75 -10.10
C ALA A 338 -10.47 -8.61 -11.12
N GLN A 339 -11.53 -8.65 -11.92
CA GLN A 339 -11.83 -7.68 -12.96
C GLN A 339 -13.05 -6.84 -12.56
N ASP A 340 -13.10 -5.62 -13.10
CA ASP A 340 -14.18 -4.66 -12.88
C ASP A 340 -14.48 -4.53 -11.39
N ARG A 341 -15.73 -4.76 -10.96
CA ARG A 341 -16.20 -4.67 -9.57
C ARG A 341 -16.44 -6.04 -8.92
N SER A 342 -15.76 -7.10 -9.44
CA SER A 342 -15.82 -8.45 -8.86
C SER A 342 -14.90 -8.60 -7.64
N VAL A 343 -15.29 -9.35 -6.63
CA VAL A 343 -14.44 -9.66 -5.46
C VAL A 343 -14.43 -11.16 -5.20
N LEU A 344 -13.24 -11.73 -5.07
CA LEU A 344 -13.04 -13.16 -4.85
C LEU A 344 -12.83 -13.38 -3.35
N VAL A 345 -13.83 -13.86 -2.60
CA VAL A 345 -13.77 -13.91 -1.13
C VAL A 345 -13.67 -15.33 -0.59
N THR A 346 -13.09 -15.48 0.61
CA THR A 346 -13.00 -16.74 1.36
C THR A 346 -13.55 -16.53 2.78
N PRO A 347 -14.88 -16.48 2.98
CA PRO A 347 -15.49 -16.14 4.28
C PRO A 347 -15.07 -17.03 5.44
N SER A 348 -14.67 -18.27 5.18
CA SER A 348 -14.15 -19.19 6.21
C SER A 348 -12.78 -18.78 6.75
N GLN A 349 -11.95 -18.11 5.94
CA GLN A 349 -10.60 -17.65 6.31
C GLN A 349 -10.56 -16.16 6.64
N GLU A 350 -11.41 -15.37 5.99
CA GLU A 350 -11.40 -13.90 5.99
C GLU A 350 -12.82 -13.35 6.26
N PRO A 351 -13.46 -13.69 7.41
CA PRO A 351 -14.87 -13.40 7.65
C PRO A 351 -15.21 -11.91 7.76
N MET A 352 -14.22 -11.07 8.09
CA MET A 352 -14.40 -9.61 8.19
C MET A 352 -14.21 -8.95 6.83
N GLU A 353 -13.12 -9.28 6.14
CA GLU A 353 -12.79 -8.77 4.81
C GLU A 353 -13.88 -9.15 3.79
N SER A 354 -14.46 -10.35 3.92
CA SER A 354 -15.55 -10.82 3.06
C SER A 354 -16.86 -10.04 3.23
N LYS A 355 -16.99 -9.18 4.25
CA LYS A 355 -18.16 -8.32 4.49
C LYS A 355 -17.93 -6.86 4.07
N MET A 356 -16.72 -6.51 3.68
CA MET A 356 -16.39 -5.14 3.25
C MET A 356 -17.12 -4.80 1.95
N LEU A 357 -17.55 -3.55 1.85
CA LEU A 357 -18.21 -3.00 0.66
C LEU A 357 -17.19 -2.43 -0.33
N GLY A 358 -16.20 -1.68 0.16
CA GLY A 358 -15.07 -1.22 -0.62
C GLY A 358 -13.96 -2.28 -0.71
N HIS A 359 -13.32 -2.41 -1.87
CA HIS A 359 -12.14 -3.27 -2.09
C HIS A 359 -11.11 -2.59 -2.99
N HIS A 360 -9.85 -2.98 -2.85
CA HIS A 360 -8.75 -2.54 -3.70
C HIS A 360 -7.72 -3.69 -3.87
N GLY A 361 -6.71 -3.47 -4.72
CA GLY A 361 -5.61 -4.42 -4.95
C GLY A 361 -5.33 -4.75 -6.42
N ALA A 362 -6.33 -4.69 -7.30
CA ALA A 362 -6.21 -5.05 -8.71
C ALA A 362 -5.81 -3.86 -9.62
N TRP A 363 -5.99 -4.01 -10.94
CA TRP A 363 -5.51 -3.07 -11.97
C TRP A 363 -6.54 -2.04 -12.43
N THR A 364 -7.72 -1.94 -11.79
CA THR A 364 -8.64 -0.88 -12.23
C THR A 364 -8.01 0.48 -11.96
N VAL A 365 -8.31 1.46 -12.80
CA VAL A 365 -7.80 2.83 -12.61
C VAL A 365 -8.25 3.37 -11.26
N ASP A 366 -9.46 3.02 -10.83
CA ASP A 366 -10.04 3.38 -9.53
C ASP A 366 -9.21 2.84 -8.35
N GLU A 367 -8.47 1.75 -8.52
CA GLU A 367 -7.59 1.15 -7.50
C GLU A 367 -6.15 1.68 -7.61
N GLN A 368 -5.61 1.85 -8.81
CA GLN A 368 -4.19 2.15 -9.01
C GLN A 368 -3.85 3.63 -9.05
N ALA A 369 -4.76 4.46 -9.54
CA ALA A 369 -4.48 5.88 -9.72
C ALA A 369 -4.56 6.61 -8.39
N VAL A 370 -3.43 7.19 -7.94
CA VAL A 370 -3.35 7.99 -6.71
C VAL A 370 -2.86 9.41 -7.02
N PRO A 371 -3.33 10.44 -6.32
CA PRO A 371 -2.95 11.81 -6.61
C PRO A 371 -1.58 12.13 -6.01
N LEU A 372 -0.73 12.85 -6.73
CA LEU A 372 0.38 13.59 -6.13
C LEU A 372 -0.08 15.02 -5.86
N ILE A 373 -0.18 15.36 -4.59
CA ILE A 373 -0.62 16.67 -4.10
C ILE A 373 0.60 17.37 -3.53
N SER A 374 0.84 18.62 -3.90
CA SER A 374 1.96 19.39 -3.34
C SER A 374 1.72 20.88 -3.43
N THR A 375 2.23 21.61 -2.45
CA THR A 375 2.27 23.07 -2.46
C THR A 375 3.52 23.64 -3.12
N ALA A 376 4.50 22.80 -3.48
CA ALA A 376 5.68 23.22 -4.20
C ALA A 376 5.38 23.35 -5.70
N GLY A 377 5.68 24.53 -6.26
CA GLY A 377 5.49 24.88 -7.67
C GLY A 377 6.37 24.08 -8.62
#